data_AF-C6T046-F1
#
_entry.id   AF-C6T046-F1
#
_cell.length_a   1.000
_cell.length_b   1.000
_cell.length_c   1.000
_cell.angle_alpha   90.00
_cell.angle_beta   90.00
_cell.angle_gamma   90.00
#
_symmetry.space_group_name_H-M   'P 1'
#
loop_
_entity.id
_entity.type
_entity.pdbx_description
1 polymer ?
#
loop_
_entity_poly.entity_id
_entity_poly.type
_entity_poly.pdbx_seq_one_letter_code
_entity_poly.pdbx_strand_id
1 'polypeptide(L)'
;MERLPLEICMKIFYLLDYQHLAVAQQVCRKWKLVASENALWSDLFKERWGEDHAAFYAPVGSKSWKDVYEVQDLCDRIGVGLKIIREGIDYYLIHQGEIQRHLGSRKNHEKEIGHCSNTLNSESNFNGEGSLAEERSCRGILDRILFFIGDLEVASAEAKRSRVI
;
A
#
# COMPACT_ATOMS: atom_id res chain seq x y z
N MET A 1 7.73 -30.92 6.09
CA MET A 1 8.17 -29.74 6.87
C MET A 1 7.81 -29.80 8.35
N GLU A 2 6.77 -30.54 8.79
CA GLU A 2 6.41 -30.60 10.21
C GLU A 2 7.45 -31.27 11.10
N ARG A 3 8.13 -32.30 10.58
CA ARG A 3 9.18 -33.05 11.30
C ARG A 3 10.60 -32.46 11.19
N LEU A 4 10.77 -31.38 10.42
CA LEU A 4 12.08 -30.74 10.28
C LEU A 4 12.40 -29.86 11.50
N PRO A 5 13.66 -29.86 11.98
CA PRO A 5 14.15 -28.91 12.96
C PRO A 5 13.91 -27.47 12.52
N LEU A 6 13.65 -26.59 13.49
CA LEU A 6 13.34 -25.17 13.23
C LEU A 6 14.46 -24.47 12.44
N GLU A 7 15.71 -24.79 12.75
CA GLU A 7 16.91 -24.25 12.09
C GLU A 7 16.94 -24.55 10.59
N ILE A 8 16.53 -25.75 10.19
CA ILE A 8 16.48 -26.14 8.77
C ILE A 8 15.35 -25.39 8.07
N CYS A 9 14.20 -25.23 8.72
CA CYS A 9 13.10 -24.43 8.18
C CYS A 9 13.53 -22.96 7.98
N MET A 10 14.26 -22.36 8.93
CA MET A 10 14.78 -21.00 8.81
C MET A 10 15.70 -20.85 7.59
N LYS A 11 16.63 -21.79 7.39
CA LYS A 11 17.52 -21.78 6.22
C LYS A 11 16.79 -21.90 4.89
N ILE A 12 15.71 -22.69 4.84
CA ILE A 12 14.86 -22.78 3.63
C ILE A 12 14.16 -21.45 3.40
N PHE A 13 13.63 -20.82 4.45
CA PHE A 13 12.88 -19.57 4.34
C PHE A 13 13.77 -18.39 3.98
N TYR A 14 15.07 -18.45 4.33
CA TYR A 14 16.07 -17.49 3.88
C TYR A 14 16.25 -17.46 2.36
N LEU A 15 15.89 -18.53 1.66
CA LEU A 15 15.99 -18.62 0.19
C LEU A 15 14.73 -18.13 -0.53
N LEU A 16 13.71 -17.68 0.21
CA LEU A 16 12.43 -17.26 -0.35
C LEU A 16 12.36 -15.74 -0.49
N ASP A 17 11.71 -15.28 -1.57
CA ASP A 17 11.37 -13.87 -1.73
C ASP A 17 10.16 -13.47 -0.85
N TYR A 18 9.88 -12.16 -0.80
CA TYR A 18 8.76 -11.60 -0.04
C TYR A 18 7.41 -12.25 -0.41
N GLN A 19 7.15 -12.50 -1.70
CA GLN A 19 5.86 -13.04 -2.15
C GLN A 19 5.68 -14.48 -1.66
N HIS A 20 6.72 -15.30 -1.79
CA HIS A 20 6.73 -16.67 -1.31
C HIS A 20 6.68 -16.73 0.22
N LEU A 21 7.30 -15.79 0.94
CA LEU A 21 7.19 -15.68 2.40
C LEU A 21 5.78 -15.28 2.85
N ALA A 22 5.12 -14.36 2.13
CA ALA A 22 3.74 -13.98 2.41
C ALA A 22 2.78 -15.18 2.23
N VAL A 23 2.98 -15.98 1.18
CA VAL A 23 2.24 -17.23 0.97
C VAL A 23 2.57 -18.26 2.06
N ALA A 24 3.84 -18.40 2.44
CA ALA A 24 4.28 -19.33 3.48
C ALA A 24 3.60 -19.07 4.84
N GLN A 25 3.32 -17.81 5.18
CA GLN A 25 2.60 -17.44 6.41
C GLN A 25 1.16 -17.98 6.46
N GLN A 26 0.55 -18.28 5.30
CA GLN A 26 -0.81 -18.78 5.19
C GLN A 26 -0.91 -20.32 5.25
N VAL A 27 0.21 -21.05 5.18
CA VAL A 27 0.21 -22.52 5.05
C VAL A 27 -0.15 -23.22 6.36
N CYS A 28 0.56 -22.91 7.45
CA CYS A 28 0.27 -23.46 8.78
C CYS A 28 0.87 -22.59 9.89
N ARG A 29 0.49 -22.85 11.16
CA ARG A 29 0.98 -22.06 12.31
C ARG A 29 2.51 -22.09 12.47
N LYS A 30 3.14 -23.24 12.20
CA LYS A 30 4.61 -23.38 12.27
C LYS A 30 5.29 -22.50 11.23
N TRP A 31 4.77 -22.47 10.00
CA TRP A 31 5.33 -21.65 8.93
C TRP A 31 5.09 -20.17 9.18
N LYS A 32 3.90 -19.82 9.70
CA LYS A 32 3.62 -18.45 10.13
C LYS A 32 4.62 -17.96 11.17
N LEU A 33 4.98 -18.78 12.15
CA LEU A 33 6.00 -18.45 13.14
C LEU A 33 7.36 -18.16 12.48
N VAL A 34 7.85 -19.11 11.66
CA VAL A 34 9.15 -19.01 10.97
C VAL A 34 9.20 -17.82 10.00
N ALA A 35 8.18 -17.62 9.16
CA ALA A 35 8.13 -16.50 8.22
C ALA A 35 7.81 -15.15 8.87
N SER A 36 7.48 -15.10 10.17
CA SER A 36 7.30 -13.84 10.90
C SER A 36 8.51 -13.49 11.76
N GLU A 37 9.56 -14.32 11.73
CA GLU A 37 10.75 -14.12 12.57
C GLU A 37 11.50 -12.85 12.16
N ASN A 38 11.73 -11.95 13.10
CA ASN A 38 12.32 -10.65 12.81
C ASN A 38 13.76 -10.73 12.30
N ALA A 39 14.53 -11.72 12.80
CA ALA A 39 15.90 -11.98 12.36
C ALA A 39 15.96 -12.40 10.89
N LEU A 40 15.01 -13.23 10.44
CA LEU A 40 14.91 -13.64 9.04
C LEU A 40 14.75 -12.40 8.13
N TRP A 41 13.84 -11.49 8.47
CA TRP A 41 13.61 -10.28 7.69
C TRP A 41 14.80 -9.31 7.71
N SER A 42 15.52 -9.21 8.84
CA SER A 42 16.78 -8.45 8.93
C SER A 42 17.83 -8.99 7.97
N ASP A 43 18.05 -10.29 7.98
CA ASP A 43 19.10 -10.91 7.17
C ASP A 43 18.74 -10.87 5.67
N LEU A 44 17.46 -11.04 5.33
CA LEU A 44 16.97 -10.85 3.95
C LEU A 44 17.12 -9.41 3.47
N PHE A 45 16.89 -8.43 4.36
CA PHE A 45 17.08 -7.02 4.03
C PHE A 45 18.56 -6.73 3.73
N LYS A 46 19.46 -7.23 4.58
CA LYS A 46 20.91 -7.10 4.41
C LYS A 46 21.39 -7.74 3.11
N GLU A 47 20.88 -8.92 2.78
CA GLU A 47 21.25 -9.61 1.53
C GLU A 47 20.84 -8.81 0.29
N ARG A 48 19.65 -8.20 0.33
CA ARG A 48 19.08 -7.48 -0.83
C ARG A 48 19.60 -6.06 -1.01
N TRP A 49 19.67 -5.26 0.06
CA TRP A 49 20.04 -3.85 0.01
C TRP A 49 21.41 -3.53 0.63
N GLY A 50 22.06 -4.52 1.25
CA GLY A 50 23.36 -4.35 1.90
C GLY A 50 23.26 -3.92 3.35
N GLU A 51 24.39 -4.08 4.06
CA GLU A 51 24.47 -3.84 5.50
C GLU A 51 24.37 -2.35 5.87
N ASP A 52 24.89 -1.45 5.03
CA ASP A 52 24.79 0.00 5.24
C ASP A 52 23.34 0.49 5.22
N HIS A 53 22.53 -0.04 4.30
CA HIS A 53 21.11 0.29 4.21
C HIS A 53 20.36 -0.29 5.40
N ALA A 54 20.70 -1.52 5.82
CA ALA A 54 20.13 -2.12 7.02
C ALA A 54 20.41 -1.27 8.26
N ALA A 55 21.63 -0.74 8.42
CA ALA A 55 21.96 0.13 9.54
C ALA A 55 21.13 1.43 9.54
N PHE A 56 20.88 2.00 8.36
CA PHE A 56 20.09 3.23 8.21
C PHE A 56 18.60 3.01 8.48
N TYR A 57 18.04 1.92 7.96
CA TYR A 57 16.61 1.59 8.06
C TYR A 57 16.26 0.69 9.25
N ALA A 58 17.22 0.46 10.16
CA ALA A 58 17.02 -0.37 11.33
C ALA A 58 15.73 0.05 12.07
N PRO A 59 14.79 -0.89 12.31
CA PRO A 59 13.51 -0.54 12.88
C PRO A 59 13.68 0.02 14.30
N VAL A 60 13.11 1.20 14.55
CA VAL A 60 13.09 1.85 15.87
C VAL A 60 11.71 1.67 16.50
N GLY A 61 11.66 1.28 17.78
CA GLY A 61 10.42 1.14 18.53
C GLY A 61 9.68 -0.18 18.24
N SER A 62 8.41 -0.09 17.85
CA SER A 62 7.53 -1.26 17.64
C SER A 62 7.51 -1.80 16.20
N LYS A 63 8.21 -1.14 15.27
CA LYS A 63 8.27 -1.60 13.87
C LYS A 63 9.10 -2.88 13.78
N SER A 64 8.69 -3.80 12.91
CA SER A 64 9.44 -5.01 12.61
C SER A 64 10.28 -4.83 11.34
N TRP A 65 11.31 -5.65 11.16
CA TRP A 65 12.07 -5.73 9.91
C TRP A 65 11.20 -6.12 8.73
N LYS A 66 10.10 -6.85 8.96
CA LYS A 66 9.09 -7.14 7.94
C LYS A 66 8.46 -5.86 7.40
N ASP A 67 8.07 -4.94 8.29
CA ASP A 67 7.45 -3.66 7.90
C ASP A 67 8.45 -2.80 7.11
N VAL A 68 9.71 -2.74 7.57
CA VAL A 68 10.79 -2.03 6.88
C VAL A 68 11.06 -2.60 5.48
N TYR A 69 11.11 -3.93 5.38
CA TYR A 69 11.30 -4.63 4.10
C TYR A 69 10.17 -4.30 3.13
N GLU A 70 8.93 -4.33 3.58
CA GLU A 70 7.76 -4.04 2.75
C GLU A 70 7.78 -2.60 2.22
N VAL A 71 8.07 -1.63 3.09
CA VAL A 71 8.19 -0.22 2.71
C VAL A 71 9.30 -0.03 1.68
N GLN A 72 10.45 -0.68 1.86
CA GLN A 72 11.56 -0.55 0.93
C GLN A 72 11.31 -1.26 -0.41
N ASP A 73 10.69 -2.45 -0.41
CA ASP A 73 10.29 -3.13 -1.66
C ASP A 73 9.26 -2.31 -2.44
N LEU A 74 8.33 -1.64 -1.72
CA LEU A 74 7.40 -0.69 -2.32
C LEU A 74 8.13 0.54 -2.87
N CYS A 75 9.14 1.08 -2.17
CA CYS A 75 9.98 2.15 -2.69
C CYS A 75 10.72 1.77 -3.97
N ASP A 76 11.26 0.55 -4.06
CA ASP A 76 11.97 0.10 -5.26
C ASP A 76 11.01 -0.06 -6.45
N ARG A 77 9.79 -0.57 -6.18
CA ARG A 77 8.80 -0.87 -7.23
C ARG A 77 8.01 0.34 -7.70
N ILE A 78 7.64 1.21 -6.75
CA ILE A 78 6.78 2.37 -6.96
C ILE A 78 7.61 3.66 -7.01
N GLY A 79 8.79 3.71 -6.41
CA GLY A 79 9.62 4.90 -6.29
C GLY A 79 9.39 5.62 -4.95
N VAL A 80 10.37 6.44 -4.56
CA VAL A 80 10.35 7.21 -3.30
C VAL A 80 9.43 8.43 -3.31
N GLY A 81 8.88 8.79 -4.48
CA GLY A 81 8.02 9.95 -4.66
C GLY A 81 6.59 9.74 -4.15
N LEU A 82 5.86 10.85 -3.99
CA LEU A 82 4.42 10.82 -3.74
C LEU A 82 3.71 10.25 -4.97
N LYS A 83 2.96 9.16 -4.80
CA LYS A 83 2.24 8.49 -5.89
C LYS A 83 0.85 8.08 -5.48
N ILE A 84 -0.06 8.17 -6.43
CA ILE A 84 -1.39 7.59 -6.32
C ILE A 84 -1.35 6.24 -7.02
N ILE A 85 -1.63 5.17 -6.29
CA ILE A 85 -1.78 3.84 -6.87
C ILE A 85 -3.26 3.43 -6.87
N ARG A 86 -3.61 2.64 -7.88
CA ARG A 86 -4.93 2.02 -8.01
C ARG A 86 -4.77 0.52 -7.81
N GLU A 87 -5.39 -0.03 -6.77
CA GLU A 87 -5.46 -1.46 -6.51
C GLU A 87 -6.93 -1.88 -6.59
N GLY A 88 -7.30 -2.61 -7.64
CA GLY A 88 -8.71 -2.90 -7.92
C GLY A 88 -9.52 -1.63 -8.22
N ILE A 89 -10.50 -1.30 -7.38
CA ILE A 89 -11.34 -0.09 -7.49
C ILE A 89 -10.94 1.02 -6.51
N ASP A 90 -9.96 0.74 -5.65
CA ASP A 90 -9.53 1.59 -4.55
C ASP A 90 -8.27 2.36 -4.92
N TYR A 91 -8.20 3.60 -4.42
CA TYR A 91 -7.08 4.50 -4.65
C TYR A 91 -6.36 4.77 -3.34
N TYR A 92 -5.03 4.67 -3.38
CA TYR A 92 -4.17 4.88 -2.22
C TYR A 92 -3.11 5.93 -2.55
N LEU A 93 -2.86 6.81 -1.60
CA LEU A 93 -1.73 7.73 -1.63
C LEU A 93 -0.56 7.07 -0.92
N ILE A 94 0.53 6.86 -1.67
CA ILE A 94 1.77 6.28 -1.19
C ILE A 94 2.86 7.34 -1.24
N HIS A 95 3.67 7.41 -0.21
CA HIS A 95 4.86 8.25 -0.17
C HIS A 95 5.96 7.46 0.51
N GLN A 96 7.14 7.39 -0.13
CA GLN A 96 8.28 6.66 0.41
C GLN A 96 7.90 5.22 0.83
N GLY A 97 7.12 4.53 -0.01
CA GLY A 97 6.72 3.14 0.21
C GLY A 97 5.70 2.90 1.32
N GLU A 98 5.30 3.92 2.08
CA GLU A 98 4.24 3.83 3.09
C GLU A 98 2.90 4.31 2.51
N ILE A 99 1.82 3.57 2.82
CA ILE A 99 0.45 4.01 2.52
C ILE A 99 0.08 5.12 3.50
N GLN A 100 0.03 6.35 2.99
CA GLN A 100 -0.34 7.52 3.80
C GLN A 100 -1.85 7.64 3.99
N ARG A 101 -2.63 7.34 2.95
CA ARG A 101 -4.08 7.57 2.98
C ARG A 101 -4.81 6.69 1.96
N HIS A 102 -5.93 6.14 2.40
CA HIS A 102 -6.95 5.63 1.49
C HIS A 102 -7.77 6.79 0.92
N LEU A 103 -7.71 7.00 -0.39
CA LEU A 103 -8.37 8.12 -1.08
C LEU A 103 -9.84 7.80 -1.43
N GLY A 104 -10.23 6.52 -1.38
CA GLY A 104 -11.60 6.08 -1.63
C GLY A 104 -11.70 5.12 -2.80
N SER A 105 -12.90 4.56 -2.97
CA SER A 105 -13.25 3.64 -4.05
C SER A 105 -14.01 4.38 -5.13
N ARG A 106 -13.67 4.15 -6.39
CA ARG A 106 -14.51 4.64 -7.50
C ARG A 106 -15.74 3.76 -7.60
N LYS A 107 -16.89 4.27 -7.18
CA LYS A 107 -18.19 3.70 -7.57
C LYS A 107 -18.44 4.07 -9.03
N ASN A 108 -18.60 3.09 -9.91
CA ASN A 108 -18.95 3.33 -11.30
C ASN A 108 -20.26 4.13 -11.33
N HIS A 109 -20.19 5.38 -11.78
CA HIS A 109 -21.38 6.17 -12.10
C HIS A 109 -21.90 5.69 -13.47
N GLU A 110 -22.36 4.43 -13.53
CA GLU A 110 -23.30 4.04 -14.57
C GLU A 110 -24.66 4.61 -14.16
N LYS A 111 -25.08 5.63 -14.93
CA LYS A 111 -26.23 6.53 -14.76
C LYS A 111 -25.87 7.82 -14.01
N GLU A 112 -25.51 8.84 -14.79
CA GLU A 112 -26.28 10.09 -14.86
C GLU A 112 -25.63 11.01 -15.92
N ILE A 113 -25.99 10.73 -17.17
CA ILE A 113 -26.14 11.81 -18.14
C ILE A 113 -27.49 12.43 -17.80
N GLY A 114 -27.48 13.64 -17.25
CA GLY A 114 -28.67 14.47 -17.20
C GLY A 114 -28.90 15.16 -15.86
N HIS A 115 -28.81 16.49 -15.94
CA HIS A 115 -29.51 17.46 -15.12
C HIS A 115 -28.98 17.82 -13.72
N CYS A 116 -28.63 19.10 -13.63
CA CYS A 116 -28.64 19.89 -12.41
C CYS A 116 -29.93 19.65 -11.62
N SER A 117 -29.82 19.21 -10.36
CA SER A 117 -30.72 19.65 -9.27
C SER A 117 -30.31 19.02 -7.95
N ASN A 118 -30.20 19.89 -6.94
CA ASN A 118 -30.26 19.57 -5.51
C ASN A 118 -31.33 18.51 -5.22
N THR A 119 -31.04 17.52 -4.37
CA THR A 119 -32.08 16.93 -3.51
C THR A 119 -31.44 16.50 -2.19
N LEU A 120 -32.02 17.01 -1.11
CA LEU A 120 -31.69 16.82 0.29
C LEU A 120 -32.09 15.43 0.82
N ASN A 121 -31.55 15.12 2.02
CA ASN A 121 -32.11 14.37 3.17
C ASN A 121 -31.17 13.23 3.62
N SER A 122 -30.85 13.01 4.90
CA SER A 122 -31.33 13.61 6.15
C SER A 122 -30.31 13.38 7.29
N GLU A 123 -30.03 14.46 8.00
CA GLU A 123 -29.90 14.62 9.47
C GLU A 123 -29.14 13.61 10.36
N SER A 124 -28.10 14.12 11.02
CA SER A 124 -28.03 14.06 12.49
C SER A 124 -27.41 15.36 13.03
N ASN A 125 -28.17 16.05 13.89
CA ASN A 125 -27.86 17.35 14.48
C ASN A 125 -26.71 17.29 15.50
N PHE A 126 -25.76 18.22 15.43
CA PHE A 126 -25.12 18.85 16.60
C PHE A 126 -24.62 20.26 16.22
N ASN A 127 -25.05 21.25 17.02
CA ASN A 127 -24.81 22.69 16.89
C ASN A 127 -23.34 23.10 17.17
N GLY A 128 -22.85 24.14 16.50
CA GLY A 128 -21.62 24.85 16.89
C GLY A 128 -20.88 25.58 15.77
N GLU A 129 -21.53 26.57 15.16
CA GLU A 129 -21.00 27.86 14.66
C GLU A 129 -19.58 27.96 14.04
N GLY A 130 -19.55 28.23 12.72
CA GLY A 130 -18.54 29.08 12.05
C GLY A 130 -17.42 28.36 11.27
N SER A 131 -17.40 28.51 9.93
CA SER A 131 -16.28 28.23 8.99
C SER A 131 -16.22 26.89 8.21
N LEU A 132 -17.28 26.08 8.14
CA LEU A 132 -17.22 24.72 7.53
C LEU A 132 -18.03 24.52 6.23
N ALA A 133 -18.49 25.60 5.59
CA ALA A 133 -19.29 25.50 4.35
C ALA A 133 -18.44 25.35 3.08
N GLU A 134 -17.18 25.78 3.10
CA GLU A 134 -16.31 25.81 1.92
C GLU A 134 -15.61 24.45 1.68
N GLU A 135 -15.37 23.66 2.73
CA GLU A 135 -14.68 22.35 2.63
C GLU A 135 -15.51 21.23 2.00
N ARG A 136 -16.85 21.29 2.05
CA ARG A 136 -17.72 20.25 1.47
C ARG A 136 -17.83 20.33 -0.05
N SER A 137 -17.74 21.53 -0.62
CA SER A 137 -17.85 21.75 -2.06
C SER A 137 -16.58 21.31 -2.80
N CYS A 138 -15.41 21.56 -2.19
CA CYS A 138 -14.12 21.16 -2.74
C CYS A 138 -13.90 19.65 -2.69
N ARG A 139 -14.48 18.92 -1.73
CA ARG A 139 -14.28 17.47 -1.59
C ARG A 139 -14.68 16.72 -2.86
N GLY A 140 -15.81 17.07 -3.47
CA GLY A 140 -16.29 16.40 -4.69
C GLY A 140 -15.39 16.63 -5.92
N ILE A 141 -14.82 17.82 -6.08
CA ILE A 141 -13.90 18.12 -7.19
C ILE A 141 -12.49 17.57 -6.91
N LEU A 142 -12.02 17.68 -5.68
CA LEU A 142 -10.73 17.12 -5.26
C LEU A 142 -10.72 15.59 -5.44
N ASP A 143 -11.77 14.90 -5.02
CA ASP A 143 -11.90 13.45 -5.21
C ASP A 143 -11.89 13.08 -6.70
N ARG A 144 -12.59 13.86 -7.56
CA ARG A 144 -12.55 13.67 -9.02
C ARG A 144 -11.16 13.89 -9.61
N ILE A 145 -10.43 14.92 -9.16
CA ILE A 145 -9.06 15.19 -9.60
C ILE A 145 -8.14 14.05 -9.15
N LEU A 146 -8.25 13.58 -7.90
CA LEU A 146 -7.43 12.50 -7.37
C LEU A 146 -7.67 11.19 -8.13
N PHE A 147 -8.92 10.83 -8.40
CA PHE A 147 -9.24 9.64 -9.19
C PHE A 147 -8.77 9.79 -10.65
N PHE A 148 -8.91 10.97 -11.25
CA PHE A 148 -8.40 11.24 -12.59
C PHE A 148 -6.87 11.09 -12.66
N ILE A 149 -6.14 11.64 -11.70
CA ILE A 149 -4.67 11.49 -11.63
C ILE A 149 -4.30 10.01 -11.47
N GLY A 150 -5.02 9.26 -10.63
CA GLY A 150 -4.82 7.83 -10.46
C GLY A 150 -5.05 7.04 -11.76
N ASP A 151 -6.16 7.30 -12.46
CA ASP A 151 -6.45 6.70 -13.77
C ASP A 151 -5.37 7.06 -14.81
N LEU A 152 -4.95 8.33 -14.83
CA LEU A 152 -3.94 8.82 -15.77
C LEU A 152 -2.57 8.16 -15.54
N GLU A 153 -2.18 7.93 -14.28
CA GLU A 153 -0.93 7.24 -13.95
C GLU A 153 -0.95 5.79 -14.45
N VAL A 154 -2.07 5.07 -14.28
CA VAL A 154 -2.23 3.70 -14.79
C VAL A 154 -2.16 3.67 -16.32
N ALA A 155 -2.92 4.53 -16.99
CA ALA A 155 -2.93 4.61 -18.45
C ALA A 155 -1.55 5.01 -19.01
N SER A 156 -0.85 5.92 -18.33
CA SER A 156 0.51 6.36 -18.70
C SER A 156 1.54 5.24 -18.53
N ALA A 157 1.44 4.43 -17.47
CA ALA A 157 2.30 3.27 -17.27
C ALA A 157 2.13 2.21 -18.37
N GLU A 158 0.88 1.93 -18.77
CA GLU A 158 0.57 1.04 -19.90
C GLU A 158 1.13 1.58 -21.22
N ALA A 159 0.94 2.88 -21.49
CA ALA A 159 1.45 3.54 -22.69
C ALA A 159 2.99 3.62 -22.74
N LYS A 160 3.67 3.70 -21.59
CA LYS A 160 5.14 3.66 -21.54
C LYS A 160 5.68 2.27 -21.82
N ARG A 161 5.02 1.22 -21.33
CA ARG A 161 5.42 -0.17 -21.61
C ARG A 161 5.20 -0.55 -23.08
N SER A 162 4.17 -0.03 -23.74
CA SER A 162 3.91 -0.32 -25.16
C SER A 162 4.88 0.34 -26.14
N ARG A 163 5.64 1.36 -25.71
CA ARG A 163 6.68 2.03 -26.52
C ARG A 163 8.05 1.35 -26.48
N VAL A 164 8.22 0.32 -25.64
CA VAL A 164 9.48 -0.43 -25.49
C VAL A 164 9.47 -1.72 -26.35
N ILE A 165 8.58 -1.80 -27.35
CA ILE A 165 8.53 -2.86 -28.36
C ILE A 165 9.05 -2.31 -29.68
#